data_AF-A0AAN8RS33-F1
#
_entry.id   AF-A0AAN8RS33-F1
#
_cell.length_a   1.000
_cell.length_b   1.000
_cell.length_c   1.000
_cell.angle_alpha   90.00
_cell.angle_beta   90.00
_cell.angle_gamma   90.00
#
_symmetry.space_group_name_H-M   'P 1'
#
loop_
_entity.id
_entity.type
_entity.pdbx_description
1 polymer ?
#
loop_
_entity_poly.entity_id
_entity_poly.type
_entity_poly.pdbx_seq_one_letter_code
_entity_poly.pdbx_strand_id
1 'polypeptide(L)'
;MLFVFILFFVLVLGQEVAELAPKNSKRGLVFLYNSSYPVDYKKLTGPGNVISWYYNYGQSPSSQLASSQWEFVPMVWGRDQAKSIQGNVNKIKSGGGAVRYVLGFNEPDIPHKWGGSDMTPANAATLWKQYIQPLSSQRIKLCTPGVSSSPDGFTWLSNFFAACGATCTFDLLCLHHYGRPASSLKAHLEKYHKLYPSLPIWLTEFADSKDTVGNTRQYISQALPQLDSTPYIERYSYFGASRELVSNVGPNAALLDNNGNLKDIGKAYFFAENLQV
;
A
#
# COMPACT_ATOMS: atom_id res chain seq x y z
N MET A 1 -56.47 -24.84 -47.73
CA MET A 1 -55.28 -25.54 -47.21
C MET A 1 -54.46 -24.51 -46.45
N LEU A 2 -54.54 -24.53 -45.12
CA LEU A 2 -53.98 -23.49 -44.24
C LEU A 2 -52.50 -23.83 -43.96
N PHE A 3 -51.58 -22.94 -44.34
CA PHE A 3 -50.15 -23.07 -44.07
C PHE A 3 -49.87 -22.69 -42.61
N VAL A 4 -49.27 -23.61 -41.84
CA VAL A 4 -48.76 -23.34 -40.49
C VAL A 4 -47.26 -23.05 -40.61
N PHE A 5 -46.87 -21.81 -40.35
CA PHE A 5 -45.46 -21.44 -40.15
C PHE A 5 -45.12 -21.56 -38.67
N ILE A 6 -44.20 -22.47 -38.34
CA ILE A 6 -43.63 -22.59 -37.00
C ILE A 6 -42.42 -21.65 -36.92
N LEU A 7 -42.53 -20.57 -36.15
CA LEU A 7 -41.41 -19.71 -35.78
C LEU A 7 -40.61 -20.39 -34.66
N PHE A 8 -39.36 -20.74 -34.92
CA PHE A 8 -38.41 -21.12 -33.87
C PHE A 8 -37.81 -19.85 -33.26
N PHE A 9 -38.13 -19.58 -31.99
CA PHE A 9 -37.42 -18.60 -31.18
C PHE A 9 -36.14 -19.24 -30.64
N VAL A 10 -34.97 -18.80 -31.13
CA VAL A 10 -33.69 -19.14 -30.54
C VAL A 10 -33.46 -18.21 -29.35
N LEU A 11 -33.59 -18.75 -28.13
CA LEU A 11 -33.17 -18.05 -26.92
C LEU A 11 -31.63 -18.03 -26.87
N VAL A 12 -31.02 -16.91 -27.23
CA VAL A 12 -29.61 -16.65 -26.92
C VAL A 12 -29.55 -16.24 -25.46
N LEU A 13 -29.16 -17.16 -24.58
CA LEU A 13 -28.80 -16.85 -23.20
C LEU A 13 -27.55 -15.97 -23.23
N GLY A 14 -27.73 -14.66 -23.05
CA GLY A 14 -26.62 -13.74 -22.85
C GLY A 14 -25.85 -14.14 -21.60
N GLN A 15 -24.60 -14.57 -21.76
CA GLN A 15 -23.67 -14.60 -20.64
C GLN A 15 -23.44 -13.15 -20.21
N GLU A 16 -23.93 -12.78 -19.02
CA GLU A 16 -23.46 -11.57 -18.34
C GLU A 16 -21.96 -11.73 -18.12
N VAL A 17 -21.16 -11.11 -18.98
CA VAL A 17 -19.75 -10.91 -18.70
C VAL A 17 -19.72 -9.89 -17.57
N ALA A 18 -19.54 -10.36 -16.33
CA ALA A 18 -19.38 -9.48 -15.18
C ALA A 18 -18.30 -8.45 -15.51
N GLU A 19 -18.69 -7.19 -15.65
CA GLU A 19 -17.77 -6.10 -15.94
C GLU A 19 -16.78 -6.02 -14.76
N LEU A 20 -15.50 -6.21 -15.05
CA LEU A 20 -14.47 -6.14 -14.03
C LEU A 20 -14.50 -4.73 -13.43
N ALA A 21 -14.61 -4.64 -12.10
CA ALA A 21 -14.58 -3.35 -11.41
C ALA A 21 -13.34 -2.54 -11.87
N PRO A 22 -13.51 -1.26 -12.24
CA PRO A 22 -12.39 -0.45 -12.69
C PRO A 22 -11.32 -0.39 -11.58
N LYS A 23 -10.06 -0.55 -11.97
CA LYS A 23 -8.94 -0.48 -11.05
C LYS A 23 -8.95 0.88 -10.33
N ASN A 24 -8.84 0.85 -9.01
CA ASN A 24 -8.61 2.06 -8.24
C ASN A 24 -7.10 2.35 -8.27
N SER A 25 -6.73 3.47 -8.91
CA SER A 25 -5.33 3.85 -9.09
C SER A 25 -4.61 4.19 -7.78
N LYS A 26 -5.34 4.39 -6.67
CA LYS A 26 -4.78 4.73 -5.36
C LYS A 26 -4.54 3.50 -4.49
N ARG A 27 -5.41 2.49 -4.54
CA ARG A 27 -5.37 1.31 -3.66
C ARG A 27 -4.23 0.37 -4.01
N GLY A 28 -3.36 0.15 -3.01
CA GLY A 28 -2.23 -0.77 -3.10
C GLY A 28 -2.28 -1.91 -2.11
N LEU A 29 -1.30 -2.81 -2.20
CA LEU A 29 -1.11 -3.90 -1.25
C LEU A 29 0.27 -3.81 -0.58
N VAL A 30 0.29 -3.76 0.74
CA VAL A 30 1.45 -4.20 1.52
C VAL A 30 1.41 -5.72 1.60
N PHE A 31 2.25 -6.39 0.81
CA PHE A 31 2.21 -7.84 0.67
C PHE A 31 3.04 -8.54 1.74
N LEU A 32 2.33 -9.27 2.62
CA LEU A 32 2.89 -10.01 3.74
C LEU A 32 2.93 -11.51 3.42
N TYR A 33 3.92 -11.95 2.64
CA TYR A 33 4.03 -13.37 2.33
C TYR A 33 4.22 -14.20 3.61
N ASN A 34 3.39 -15.22 3.77
CA ASN A 34 3.48 -16.16 4.89
C ASN A 34 3.63 -17.59 4.34
N SER A 35 4.80 -18.19 4.58
CA SER A 35 5.11 -19.55 4.12
C SER A 35 4.25 -20.63 4.76
N SER A 36 3.68 -20.38 5.94
CA SER A 36 2.72 -21.29 6.59
C SER A 36 1.35 -21.29 5.90
N TYR A 37 1.04 -20.23 5.14
CA TYR A 37 -0.21 -20.08 4.38
C TYR A 37 0.08 -19.69 2.92
N PRO A 38 0.77 -20.56 2.16
CA PRO A 38 1.37 -20.20 0.87
C PRO A 38 0.35 -19.95 -0.25
N VAL A 39 -0.94 -20.17 0.00
CA VAL A 39 -2.02 -19.99 -0.99
C VAL A 39 -2.94 -18.80 -0.69
N ASP A 40 -2.79 -18.13 0.46
CA ASP A 40 -3.69 -17.04 0.88
C ASP A 40 -3.66 -15.87 -0.10
N TYR A 41 -2.51 -15.60 -0.73
CA TYR A 41 -2.37 -14.54 -1.72
C TYR A 41 -3.38 -14.68 -2.88
N LYS A 42 -3.81 -15.90 -3.22
CA LYS A 42 -4.79 -16.16 -4.29
C LYS A 42 -6.16 -15.56 -3.98
N LYS A 43 -6.48 -15.35 -2.71
CA LYS A 43 -7.71 -14.67 -2.27
C LYS A 43 -7.63 -13.16 -2.45
N LEU A 44 -6.42 -12.61 -2.48
CA LEU A 44 -6.16 -11.17 -2.61
C LEU A 44 -6.03 -10.72 -4.08
N THR A 45 -5.72 -11.65 -4.98
CA THR A 45 -5.36 -11.36 -6.39
C THR A 45 -6.43 -11.76 -7.42
N GLY A 46 -7.61 -12.21 -6.99
CA GLY A 46 -8.68 -12.71 -7.88
C GLY A 46 -9.22 -11.66 -8.87
N PRO A 47 -9.91 -12.08 -9.95
CA PRO A 47 -10.52 -11.17 -10.91
C PRO A 47 -11.51 -10.22 -10.22
N GLY A 48 -11.63 -8.99 -10.74
CA GLY A 48 -12.52 -7.96 -10.20
C GLY A 48 -11.95 -7.18 -9.00
N ASN A 49 -10.73 -7.49 -8.54
CA ASN A 49 -10.09 -6.66 -7.50
C ASN A 49 -9.71 -5.28 -8.04
N VAL A 50 -9.70 -4.27 -7.18
CA VAL A 50 -9.40 -2.87 -7.51
C VAL A 50 -7.94 -2.45 -7.27
N ILE A 51 -7.08 -3.36 -6.81
CA ILE A 51 -5.66 -3.07 -6.51
C ILE A 51 -4.87 -2.83 -7.79
N SER A 52 -3.98 -1.84 -7.75
CA SER A 52 -3.16 -1.40 -8.89
C SER A 52 -1.64 -1.45 -8.65
N TRP A 53 -1.19 -1.47 -7.40
CA TRP A 53 0.23 -1.50 -7.05
C TRP A 53 0.48 -2.29 -5.75
N TYR A 54 1.72 -2.70 -5.51
CA TYR A 54 2.10 -3.36 -4.28
C TYR A 54 3.57 -3.11 -3.91
N TYR A 55 3.89 -3.32 -2.64
CA TYR A 55 5.24 -3.45 -2.13
C TYR A 55 5.29 -4.58 -1.09
N ASN A 56 6.48 -5.02 -0.69
CA ASN A 56 6.67 -6.20 0.17
C ASN A 56 7.82 -6.01 1.18
N TYR A 57 8.12 -4.76 1.55
CA TYR A 57 9.30 -4.37 2.34
C TYR A 57 10.67 -4.72 1.72
N GLY A 58 10.69 -5.22 0.49
CA GLY A 58 11.89 -5.62 -0.22
C GLY A 58 12.16 -4.79 -1.46
N GLN A 59 13.25 -5.14 -2.13
CA GLN A 59 13.73 -4.48 -3.36
C GLN A 59 13.43 -5.28 -4.63
N SER A 60 12.71 -6.39 -4.51
CA SER A 60 12.40 -7.28 -5.63
C SER A 60 10.96 -7.76 -5.57
N PRO A 61 10.31 -7.95 -6.73
CA PRO A 61 8.92 -8.37 -6.79
C PRO A 61 8.75 -9.77 -6.22
N SER A 62 7.66 -9.98 -5.47
CA SER A 62 7.25 -11.32 -5.03
C SER A 62 6.76 -12.18 -6.19
N SER A 63 7.33 -13.38 -6.35
CA SER A 63 6.95 -14.31 -7.42
C SER A 63 5.48 -14.73 -7.36
N GLN A 64 4.89 -14.76 -6.17
CA GLN A 64 3.47 -15.06 -5.95
C GLN A 64 2.53 -14.06 -6.64
N LEU A 65 3.00 -12.84 -6.88
CA LEU A 65 2.22 -11.76 -7.48
C LEU A 65 2.58 -11.52 -8.95
N ALA A 66 3.40 -12.37 -9.57
CA ALA A 66 3.84 -12.21 -10.95
C ALA A 66 2.68 -12.14 -11.96
N SER A 67 1.56 -12.83 -11.69
CA SER A 67 0.37 -12.81 -12.55
C SER A 67 -0.58 -11.64 -12.30
N SER A 68 -0.36 -10.83 -11.25
CA SER A 68 -1.29 -9.76 -10.85
C SER A 68 -1.29 -8.56 -11.80
N GLN A 69 -0.22 -8.39 -12.57
CA GLN A 69 0.06 -7.19 -13.38
C GLN A 69 0.09 -5.87 -12.58
N TRP A 70 0.13 -5.94 -11.24
CA TRP A 70 0.25 -4.77 -10.39
C TRP A 70 1.65 -4.16 -10.48
N GLU A 71 1.74 -2.84 -10.36
CA GLU A 71 3.03 -2.17 -10.28
C GLU A 71 3.74 -2.56 -8.98
N PHE A 72 4.92 -3.17 -9.08
CA PHE A 72 5.79 -3.39 -7.92
C PHE A 72 6.56 -2.11 -7.60
N VAL A 73 6.54 -1.71 -6.33
CA VAL A 73 7.31 -0.57 -5.82
C VAL A 73 8.42 -1.09 -4.87
N PRO A 74 9.70 -1.00 -5.25
CA PRO A 74 10.81 -1.34 -4.37
C PRO A 74 10.87 -0.42 -3.15
N MET A 75 11.25 -0.97 -2.01
CA MET A 75 11.51 -0.22 -0.77
C MET A 75 12.95 -0.41 -0.32
N VAL A 76 13.56 0.65 0.20
CA VAL A 76 14.79 0.54 1.00
C VAL A 76 14.37 0.50 2.46
N TRP A 77 14.13 -0.69 3.02
CA TRP A 77 13.52 -0.81 4.36
C TRP A 77 14.37 -0.14 5.45
N GLY A 78 15.69 -0.36 5.41
CA GLY A 78 16.62 0.15 6.40
C GLY A 78 18.04 0.19 5.86
N ARG A 79 19.00 0.51 6.74
CA ARG A 79 20.40 0.76 6.36
C ARG A 79 21.06 -0.37 5.58
N ASP A 80 20.76 -1.63 5.91
CA ASP A 80 21.42 -2.80 5.34
C ASP A 80 21.04 -3.02 3.87
N GLN A 81 19.87 -2.52 3.46
CA GLN A 81 19.39 -2.64 2.08
C GLN A 81 19.79 -1.43 1.22
N ALA A 82 20.28 -0.33 1.81
CA ALA A 82 20.52 0.92 1.08
C ALA A 82 21.47 0.71 -0.11
N LYS A 83 22.59 0.02 0.11
CA LYS A 83 23.61 -0.20 -0.93
C LYS A 83 23.11 -0.98 -2.15
N SER A 84 22.16 -1.89 -1.98
CA SER A 84 21.70 -2.79 -3.05
C SER A 84 20.60 -2.21 -3.95
N ILE A 85 19.99 -1.07 -3.58
CA ILE A 85 18.79 -0.56 -4.28
C ILE A 85 19.04 -0.30 -5.77
N GLN A 86 20.15 0.34 -6.13
CA GLN A 86 20.46 0.65 -7.54
C GLN A 86 20.63 -0.62 -8.38
N GLY A 87 21.32 -1.62 -7.83
CA GLY A 87 21.51 -2.92 -8.49
C GLY A 87 20.19 -3.65 -8.70
N ASN A 88 19.31 -3.64 -7.69
CA ASN A 88 17.99 -4.29 -7.79
C ASN A 88 17.05 -3.56 -8.76
N VAL A 89 17.04 -2.22 -8.77
CA VAL A 89 16.30 -1.42 -9.76
C VAL A 89 16.77 -1.75 -11.17
N ASN A 90 18.09 -1.80 -11.40
CA ASN A 90 18.65 -2.16 -12.71
C ASN A 90 18.26 -3.59 -13.10
N LYS A 91 18.28 -4.54 -12.17
CA LYS A 91 17.87 -5.93 -12.41
C LYS A 91 16.40 -6.02 -12.84
N ILE A 92 15.50 -5.27 -12.20
CA ILE A 92 14.08 -5.23 -12.60
C ILE A 92 13.94 -4.68 -14.02
N LYS A 93 14.62 -3.56 -14.34
CA LYS A 93 14.58 -2.94 -15.66
C LYS A 93 15.14 -3.85 -16.76
N SER A 94 16.27 -4.51 -16.51
CA SER A 94 16.87 -5.46 -17.46
C SER A 94 16.03 -6.72 -17.67
N GLY A 95 15.19 -7.08 -16.70
CA GLY A 95 14.19 -8.15 -16.83
C GLY A 95 12.91 -7.74 -17.57
N GLY A 96 12.84 -6.53 -18.13
CA GLY A 96 11.67 -6.00 -18.84
C GLY A 96 10.62 -5.34 -17.92
N GLY A 97 10.88 -5.25 -16.61
CA GLY A 97 10.02 -4.54 -15.68
C GLY A 97 10.22 -3.02 -15.74
N ALA A 98 9.27 -2.27 -15.18
CA ALA A 98 9.41 -0.83 -14.98
C ALA A 98 9.53 -0.53 -13.48
N VAL A 99 10.38 0.42 -13.12
CA VAL A 99 10.44 1.01 -11.78
C VAL A 99 10.19 2.50 -11.94
N ARG A 100 9.04 2.98 -11.47
CA ARG A 100 8.66 4.40 -11.53
C ARG A 100 8.79 5.09 -10.18
N TYR A 101 8.76 4.31 -9.10
CA TYR A 101 8.77 4.79 -7.73
C TYR A 101 9.72 3.94 -6.87
N VAL A 102 10.32 4.54 -5.85
CA VAL A 102 11.02 3.83 -4.77
C VAL A 102 10.59 4.41 -3.42
N LEU A 103 10.26 3.52 -2.48
CA LEU A 103 9.95 3.89 -1.09
C LEU A 103 11.24 4.01 -0.27
N GLY A 104 11.31 5.05 0.56
CA GLY A 104 12.40 5.26 1.51
C GLY A 104 12.36 4.29 2.70
N PHE A 105 13.12 4.63 3.74
CA PHE A 105 13.24 3.86 4.98
C PHE A 105 11.91 3.67 5.70
N ASN A 106 11.72 2.50 6.31
CA ASN A 106 10.51 2.10 7.00
C ASN A 106 10.61 2.37 8.50
N GLU A 107 9.85 3.34 8.98
CA GLU A 107 9.80 3.77 10.39
C GLU A 107 11.21 3.91 11.01
N PRO A 108 12.08 4.74 10.42
CA PRO A 108 13.42 4.95 10.97
C PRO A 108 13.38 5.61 12.37
N ASP A 109 12.27 6.25 12.72
CA ASP A 109 12.00 6.79 14.05
C ASP A 109 11.67 5.71 15.10
N ILE A 110 11.35 4.49 14.66
CA ILE A 110 10.94 3.40 15.54
C ILE A 110 12.10 2.39 15.73
N PRO A 111 12.41 1.96 16.97
CA PRO A 111 13.42 0.95 17.23
C PRO A 111 13.14 -0.41 16.59
N HIS A 112 14.19 -1.16 16.26
CA HIS A 112 14.06 -2.49 15.64
C HIS A 112 13.21 -3.48 16.43
N LYS A 113 13.28 -3.43 17.77
CA LYS A 113 12.48 -4.30 18.65
C LYS A 113 10.96 -4.10 18.50
N TRP A 114 10.54 -2.99 17.89
CA TRP A 114 9.14 -2.67 17.59
C TRP A 114 8.80 -2.78 16.10
N GLY A 115 9.76 -3.19 15.27
CA GLY A 115 9.55 -3.39 13.83
C GLY A 115 9.97 -2.20 12.94
N GLY A 116 10.54 -1.14 13.50
CA GLY A 116 11.09 -0.03 12.70
C GLY A 116 12.52 -0.25 12.25
N SER A 117 13.02 0.62 11.36
CA SER A 117 14.38 0.49 10.82
C SER A 117 15.47 1.13 11.69
N ASP A 118 15.11 1.82 12.78
CA ASP A 118 16.00 2.36 13.82
C ASP A 118 17.22 3.13 13.29
N MET A 119 16.98 4.34 12.77
CA MET A 119 18.02 5.15 12.14
C MET A 119 17.94 6.59 12.62
N THR A 120 19.09 7.24 12.80
CA THR A 120 19.09 8.70 12.99
C THR A 120 18.80 9.43 11.67
N PRO A 121 18.20 10.63 11.71
CA PRO A 121 17.98 11.43 10.51
C PRO A 121 19.26 11.72 9.70
N ALA A 122 20.39 11.98 10.39
CA ALA A 122 21.68 12.23 9.75
C ALA A 122 22.23 11.00 9.01
N ASN A 123 22.12 9.81 9.61
CA ASN A 123 22.55 8.57 8.97
C ASN A 123 21.66 8.24 7.76
N ALA A 124 20.34 8.41 7.91
CA ALA A 124 19.41 8.24 6.80
C ALA A 124 19.71 9.22 5.65
N ALA A 125 20.01 10.49 5.93
CA ALA A 125 20.36 11.48 4.91
C ALA A 125 21.66 11.12 4.18
N THR A 126 22.69 10.64 4.89
CA THR A 126 23.94 10.16 4.27
C THR A 126 23.68 9.01 3.31
N LEU A 127 22.93 7.99 3.76
CA LEU A 127 22.60 6.83 2.92
C LEU A 127 21.66 7.19 1.76
N TRP A 128 20.74 8.12 1.98
CA TRP A 128 19.89 8.65 0.93
C TRP A 128 20.72 9.27 -0.18
N LYS A 129 21.61 10.23 0.15
CA LYS A 129 22.48 10.92 -0.82
C LYS A 129 23.36 9.93 -1.59
N GLN A 130 23.87 8.90 -0.91
CA GLN A 130 24.76 7.93 -1.52
C GLN A 130 24.03 6.93 -2.42
N TYR A 131 22.87 6.42 -2.00
CA TYR A 131 22.28 5.24 -2.62
C TYR A 131 20.91 5.45 -3.25
N ILE A 132 20.07 6.33 -2.70
CA ILE A 132 18.69 6.55 -3.15
C ILE A 132 18.64 7.75 -4.11
N GLN A 133 19.30 8.85 -3.77
CA GLN A 133 19.34 10.08 -4.58
C GLN A 133 19.73 9.85 -6.04
N PRO A 134 20.72 8.98 -6.40
CA PRO A 134 21.06 8.74 -7.79
C PRO A 134 19.91 8.21 -8.65
N LEU A 135 18.90 7.57 -8.05
CA LEU A 135 17.74 7.05 -8.76
C LEU A 135 16.84 8.16 -9.34
N SER A 136 16.83 9.35 -8.72
CA SER A 136 16.09 10.51 -9.25
C SER A 136 16.53 10.89 -10.67
N SER A 137 17.82 10.76 -10.98
CA SER A 137 18.38 11.02 -12.32
C SER A 137 17.83 10.07 -13.40
N GLN A 138 17.28 8.93 -12.99
CA GLN A 138 16.64 7.96 -13.86
C GLN A 138 15.13 8.18 -14.03
N ARG A 139 14.62 9.37 -13.61
CA ARG A 139 13.20 9.72 -13.57
C ARG A 139 12.36 8.78 -12.70
N ILE A 140 13.00 8.17 -11.69
CA ILE A 140 12.30 7.41 -10.64
C ILE A 140 11.92 8.41 -9.57
N LYS A 141 10.63 8.45 -9.22
CA LYS A 141 10.11 9.27 -8.13
C LYS A 141 10.47 8.64 -6.78
N LEU A 142 10.95 9.46 -5.86
CA LEU A 142 11.44 9.02 -4.56
C LEU A 142 10.45 9.43 -3.46
N CYS A 143 9.91 8.45 -2.76
CA CYS A 143 9.09 8.68 -1.58
C CYS A 143 9.97 8.80 -0.34
N THR A 144 9.66 9.75 0.54
CA THR A 144 10.37 9.93 1.81
C THR A 144 10.42 8.65 2.63
N PRO A 145 11.24 8.58 3.70
CA PRO A 145 11.02 7.59 4.75
C PRO A 145 9.57 7.66 5.26
N GLY A 146 8.94 6.50 5.42
CA GLY A 146 7.62 6.37 6.03
C GLY A 146 7.78 6.39 7.54
N VAL A 147 7.41 7.49 8.19
CA VAL A 147 7.54 7.65 9.65
C VAL A 147 6.25 7.25 10.36
N SER A 148 6.37 6.88 11.65
CA SER A 148 5.18 6.63 12.47
C SER A 148 4.32 7.89 12.62
N SER A 149 3.05 7.72 12.98
CA SER A 149 2.13 8.84 13.25
C SER A 149 2.38 9.58 14.57
N SER A 150 3.43 9.22 15.31
CA SER A 150 3.80 9.81 16.59
C SER A 150 4.45 11.20 16.45
N PRO A 151 4.53 12.00 17.53
CA PRO A 151 5.32 13.23 17.54
C PRO A 151 6.81 13.01 17.20
N ASP A 152 7.36 11.85 17.54
CA ASP A 152 8.75 11.48 17.24
C ASP A 152 8.94 11.28 15.74
N GLY A 153 8.00 10.61 15.06
CA GLY A 153 8.01 10.47 13.60
C GLY A 153 7.98 11.82 12.87
N PHE A 154 7.16 12.75 13.35
CA PHE A 154 7.14 14.12 12.82
C PHE A 154 8.49 14.84 13.00
N THR A 155 9.04 14.78 14.21
CA THR A 155 10.33 15.41 14.55
C THR A 155 11.47 14.80 13.73
N TRP A 156 11.46 13.48 13.58
CA TRP A 156 12.43 12.73 12.79
C TRP A 156 12.42 13.18 11.33
N LEU A 157 11.24 13.27 10.71
CA LEU A 157 11.14 13.64 9.29
C LEU A 157 11.60 15.08 9.04
N SER A 158 11.23 16.01 9.95
CA SER A 158 11.72 17.40 9.89
C SER A 158 13.25 17.47 9.96
N ASN A 159 13.86 16.73 10.90
CA ASN A 159 15.31 16.66 11.05
C ASN A 159 15.99 16.00 9.85
N PHE A 160 15.32 15.02 9.22
CA PHE A 160 15.83 14.35 8.01
C PHE A 160 15.85 15.31 6.82
N PHE A 161 14.80 16.11 6.63
CA PHE A 161 14.79 17.17 5.62
C PHE A 161 15.89 18.20 5.86
N ALA A 162 16.09 18.63 7.11
CA ALA A 162 17.19 19.54 7.45
C ALA A 162 18.58 18.93 7.13
N ALA A 163 18.81 17.65 7.47
CA ALA A 163 20.06 16.95 7.17
C ALA A 163 20.27 16.73 5.65
N CYS A 164 19.18 16.61 4.89
CA CYS A 164 19.22 16.50 3.44
C CYS A 164 19.52 17.85 2.76
N GLY A 165 18.99 18.95 3.26
CA GLY A 165 19.12 20.27 2.66
C GLY A 165 18.69 20.26 1.18
N ALA A 166 19.39 21.04 0.34
CA ALA A 166 19.11 21.10 -1.10
C ALA A 166 19.67 19.90 -1.91
N THR A 167 20.28 18.91 -1.26
CA THR A 167 20.99 17.81 -1.95
C THR A 167 20.16 16.54 -2.13
N CYS A 168 18.99 16.46 -1.51
CA CYS A 168 18.05 15.35 -1.68
C CYS A 168 16.83 15.80 -2.49
N THR A 169 16.32 14.90 -3.32
CA THR A 169 15.05 15.04 -4.04
C THR A 169 14.00 14.19 -3.35
N PHE A 170 12.83 14.77 -3.12
CA PHE A 170 11.64 14.06 -2.65
C PHE A 170 10.49 14.39 -3.58
N ASP A 171 9.87 13.38 -4.15
CA ASP A 171 8.74 13.54 -5.08
C ASP A 171 7.40 13.28 -4.39
N LEU A 172 7.42 12.52 -3.29
CA LEU A 172 6.24 12.02 -2.59
C LEU A 172 6.50 11.96 -1.09
N LEU A 173 5.46 12.20 -0.30
CA LEU A 173 5.51 12.09 1.15
C LEU A 173 4.90 10.76 1.61
N CYS A 174 5.75 9.86 2.11
CA CYS A 174 5.32 8.57 2.68
C CYS A 174 5.00 8.71 4.16
N LEU A 175 3.83 8.23 4.57
CA LEU A 175 3.32 8.34 5.94
C LEU A 175 2.67 7.03 6.38
N HIS A 176 2.78 6.73 7.68
CA HIS A 176 2.04 5.64 8.33
C HIS A 176 1.03 6.21 9.32
N HIS A 177 -0.10 5.51 9.51
CA HIS A 177 -1.08 5.87 10.54
C HIS A 177 -1.78 4.64 11.11
N TYR A 178 -1.57 4.40 12.40
CA TYR A 178 -2.26 3.34 13.12
C TYR A 178 -3.09 3.96 14.24
N GLY A 179 -4.41 3.90 14.11
CA GLY A 179 -5.30 4.39 15.15
C GLY A 179 -6.64 4.90 14.64
N ARG A 180 -7.43 5.41 15.60
CA ARG A 180 -8.83 5.80 15.44
C ARG A 180 -9.12 7.18 16.03
N PRO A 181 -10.30 7.75 15.77
CA PRO A 181 -11.25 7.41 14.70
C PRO A 181 -10.70 7.76 13.30
N ALA A 182 -11.44 7.50 12.21
CA ALA A 182 -11.02 7.87 10.86
C ALA A 182 -10.71 9.37 10.69
N SER A 183 -11.33 10.24 11.50
CA SER A 183 -10.98 11.67 11.54
C SER A 183 -9.57 11.96 12.08
N SER A 184 -9.00 11.06 12.90
CA SER A 184 -7.58 11.14 13.32
C SER A 184 -6.64 10.92 12.13
N LEU A 185 -6.93 9.92 11.28
CA LEU A 185 -6.21 9.71 10.02
C LEU A 185 -6.31 10.96 9.14
N LYS A 186 -7.53 11.50 8.98
CA LYS A 186 -7.75 12.74 8.20
C LYS A 186 -6.88 13.88 8.69
N ALA A 187 -6.93 14.17 9.99
CA ALA A 187 -6.19 15.28 10.60
C ALA A 187 -4.67 15.09 10.47
N HIS A 188 -4.18 13.85 10.59
CA HIS A 188 -2.78 13.52 10.37
C HIS A 188 -2.32 13.84 8.94
N LEU A 189 -3.06 13.39 7.93
CA LEU A 189 -2.71 13.64 6.53
C LEU A 189 -2.83 15.12 6.15
N GLU A 190 -3.87 15.81 6.64
CA GLU A 190 -4.04 17.25 6.44
C GLU A 190 -2.91 18.08 7.05
N LYS A 191 -2.40 17.69 8.23
CA LYS A 191 -1.26 18.35 8.87
C LYS A 191 -0.04 18.32 7.96
N TYR A 192 0.28 17.15 7.41
CA TYR A 192 1.44 17.00 6.53
C TYR A 192 1.25 17.69 5.18
N HIS A 193 0.05 17.60 4.58
CA HIS A 193 -0.23 18.29 3.33
C HIS A 193 -0.13 19.82 3.48
N LYS A 194 -0.57 20.39 4.61
CA LYS A 194 -0.42 21.83 4.88
C LYS A 194 1.04 22.28 4.96
N LEU A 195 1.93 21.43 5.49
CA LEU A 195 3.35 21.73 5.64
C LEU A 195 4.14 21.50 4.34
N TYR A 196 3.73 20.51 3.55
CA TYR A 196 4.40 20.10 2.32
C TYR A 196 3.41 20.04 1.14
N PRO A 197 2.78 21.17 0.76
CA PRO A 197 1.65 21.17 -0.18
C PRO A 197 2.04 20.76 -1.61
N SER A 198 3.32 20.82 -1.96
CA SER A 198 3.85 20.41 -3.26
C SER A 198 4.09 18.91 -3.39
N LEU A 199 4.04 18.15 -2.29
CA LEU A 199 4.28 16.70 -2.29
C LEU A 199 2.94 15.95 -2.18
N PRO A 200 2.57 15.14 -3.19
CA PRO A 200 1.49 14.18 -3.03
C PRO A 200 1.82 13.17 -1.92
N ILE A 201 0.78 12.71 -1.22
CA ILE A 201 0.91 11.77 -0.11
C ILE A 201 0.72 10.34 -0.60
N TRP A 202 1.62 9.47 -0.14
CA TRP A 202 1.48 8.01 -0.17
C TRP A 202 1.31 7.50 1.27
N LEU A 203 0.10 7.06 1.61
CA LEU A 203 -0.18 6.43 2.91
C LEU A 203 0.19 4.95 2.83
N THR A 204 1.48 4.63 3.02
CA THR A 204 2.00 3.28 2.78
C THR A 204 1.53 2.28 3.83
N GLU A 205 1.14 2.73 5.02
CA GLU A 205 0.52 1.85 6.01
C GLU A 205 -0.58 2.58 6.76
N PHE A 206 -1.75 1.94 6.86
CA PHE A 206 -2.75 2.35 7.84
C PHE A 206 -3.65 1.21 8.29
N ALA A 207 -4.07 1.25 9.56
CA ALA A 207 -5.10 0.36 10.10
C ALA A 207 -5.67 0.89 11.42
N ASP A 208 -6.84 0.37 11.79
CA ASP A 208 -7.38 0.48 13.14
C ASP A 208 -6.78 -0.63 14.02
N SER A 209 -5.71 -0.30 14.76
CA SER A 209 -4.88 -1.30 15.44
C SER A 209 -5.49 -1.73 16.78
N LYS A 210 -5.63 -3.05 16.97
CA LYS A 210 -6.04 -3.73 18.22
C LYS A 210 -7.37 -3.27 18.81
N ASP A 211 -8.31 -2.86 17.96
CA ASP A 211 -9.66 -2.46 18.38
C ASP A 211 -10.70 -3.59 18.17
N THR A 212 -11.96 -3.31 18.52
CA THR A 212 -13.11 -4.21 18.37
C THR A 212 -13.55 -4.33 16.92
N VAL A 213 -14.24 -5.44 16.59
CA VAL A 213 -14.75 -5.68 15.24
C VAL A 213 -15.68 -4.57 14.74
N GLY A 214 -16.57 -4.05 15.58
CA GLY A 214 -17.49 -2.97 15.22
C GLY A 214 -16.75 -1.67 14.90
N ASN A 215 -15.77 -1.33 15.73
CA ASN A 215 -14.92 -0.16 15.54
C ASN A 215 -14.10 -0.22 14.26
N THR A 216 -13.47 -1.36 13.98
CA THR A 216 -12.66 -1.54 12.77
C THR A 216 -13.51 -1.49 11.49
N ARG A 217 -14.72 -2.08 11.51
CA ARG A 217 -15.67 -1.94 10.40
C ARG A 217 -16.08 -0.50 10.18
N GLN A 218 -16.40 0.23 11.25
CA GLN A 218 -16.74 1.65 11.17
C GLN A 218 -15.58 2.48 10.63
N TYR A 219 -14.36 2.25 11.13
CA TYR A 219 -13.16 2.92 10.66
C TYR A 219 -12.95 2.75 9.16
N ILE A 220 -12.98 1.50 8.65
CA ILE A 220 -12.77 1.22 7.23
C ILE A 220 -13.86 1.83 6.35
N SER A 221 -15.13 1.75 6.78
CA SER A 221 -16.26 2.35 6.05
C SER A 221 -16.13 3.86 5.85
N GLN A 222 -15.43 4.55 6.76
CA GLN A 222 -15.20 5.99 6.72
C GLN A 222 -13.87 6.34 6.04
N ALA A 223 -12.81 5.57 6.32
CA ALA A 223 -11.46 5.84 5.82
C ALA A 223 -11.37 5.64 4.30
N LEU A 224 -11.93 4.56 3.73
CA LEU A 224 -11.77 4.28 2.30
C LEU A 224 -12.38 5.37 1.40
N PRO A 225 -13.66 5.79 1.58
CA PRO A 225 -14.23 6.86 0.76
C PRO A 225 -13.49 8.20 0.94
N GLN A 226 -13.01 8.48 2.15
CA GLN A 226 -12.21 9.67 2.41
C GLN A 226 -10.90 9.65 1.62
N LEU A 227 -10.15 8.54 1.66
CA LEU A 227 -8.88 8.40 0.94
C LEU A 227 -9.09 8.43 -0.58
N ASP A 228 -10.16 7.80 -1.07
CA ASP A 228 -10.52 7.80 -2.49
C ASP A 228 -10.82 9.22 -3.00
N SER A 229 -11.60 10.00 -2.25
CA SER A 229 -12.04 11.35 -2.65
C SER A 229 -11.01 12.45 -2.41
N THR A 230 -9.95 12.22 -1.64
CA THR A 230 -8.97 13.27 -1.29
C THR A 230 -7.91 13.46 -2.40
N PRO A 231 -7.81 14.63 -3.06
CA PRO A 231 -6.96 14.78 -4.26
C PRO A 231 -5.46 14.68 -4.02
N TYR A 232 -4.96 15.18 -2.89
CA TYR A 232 -3.52 15.14 -2.56
C TYR A 232 -3.03 13.77 -2.08
N ILE A 233 -3.91 12.78 -1.97
CA ILE A 233 -3.56 11.39 -1.69
C ILE A 233 -3.45 10.66 -3.03
N GLU A 234 -2.22 10.34 -3.41
CA GLU A 234 -1.94 9.65 -4.68
C GLU A 234 -2.09 8.13 -4.52
N ARG A 235 -1.64 7.56 -3.39
CA ARG A 235 -1.71 6.12 -3.11
C ARG A 235 -1.90 5.82 -1.63
N TYR A 236 -2.48 4.66 -1.33
CA TYR A 236 -2.56 4.15 0.02
C TYR A 236 -2.59 2.61 0.07
N SER A 237 -2.12 2.03 1.18
CA SER A 237 -2.16 0.59 1.44
C SER A 237 -2.61 0.27 2.87
N TYR A 238 -3.72 -0.44 2.99
CA TYR A 238 -4.23 -0.90 4.29
C TYR A 238 -3.36 -2.04 4.82
N PHE A 239 -2.92 -1.95 6.07
CA PHE A 239 -2.10 -2.96 6.72
C PHE A 239 -3.00 -4.02 7.37
N GLY A 240 -3.21 -5.14 6.68
CA GLY A 240 -4.00 -6.24 7.20
C GLY A 240 -4.10 -7.47 6.29
N ALA A 241 -3.27 -7.56 5.24
CA ALA A 241 -3.31 -8.65 4.27
C ALA A 241 -2.74 -9.97 4.84
N SER A 242 -3.34 -10.44 5.92
CA SER A 242 -2.94 -11.59 6.71
C SER A 242 -4.17 -12.23 7.36
N ARG A 243 -3.98 -13.40 8.00
CA ARG A 243 -5.00 -14.03 8.85
C ARG A 243 -5.04 -13.38 10.24
N GLU A 244 -6.19 -13.47 10.90
CA GLU A 244 -6.40 -12.94 12.25
C GLU A 244 -5.33 -13.43 13.24
N LEU A 245 -5.05 -14.73 13.23
CA LEU A 245 -4.10 -15.38 14.15
C LEU A 245 -2.64 -14.91 14.01
N VAL A 246 -2.25 -14.29 12.89
CA VAL A 246 -0.89 -13.77 12.67
C VAL A 246 -0.83 -12.25 12.58
N SER A 247 -1.96 -11.55 12.77
CA SER A 247 -2.01 -10.10 12.65
C SER A 247 -1.43 -9.40 13.89
N ASN A 248 -0.31 -8.71 13.72
CA ASN A 248 0.32 -7.91 14.77
C ASN A 248 -0.43 -6.60 15.08
N VAL A 249 -1.28 -6.13 14.16
CA VAL A 249 -2.21 -5.00 14.35
C VAL A 249 -3.57 -5.42 14.91
N GLY A 250 -3.69 -6.68 15.32
CA GLY A 250 -4.90 -7.24 15.93
C GLY A 250 -5.78 -8.01 14.95
N PRO A 251 -6.55 -8.99 15.46
CA PRO A 251 -7.33 -9.91 14.62
C PRO A 251 -8.42 -9.22 13.82
N ASN A 252 -9.01 -8.15 14.37
CA ASN A 252 -10.13 -7.45 13.72
C ASN A 252 -9.71 -6.63 12.49
N ALA A 253 -8.45 -6.16 12.44
CA ALA A 253 -7.86 -5.49 11.29
C ALA A 253 -7.39 -6.46 10.20
N ALA A 254 -7.26 -7.76 10.50
CA ALA A 254 -6.89 -8.74 9.48
C ALA A 254 -7.99 -8.86 8.40
N LEU A 255 -7.58 -8.91 7.13
CA LEU A 255 -8.46 -9.01 5.97
C LEU A 255 -8.90 -10.46 5.68
N LEU A 256 -8.20 -11.44 6.25
CA LEU A 256 -8.56 -12.86 6.16
C LEU A 256 -8.97 -13.41 7.53
N ASP A 257 -9.95 -14.31 7.54
CA ASP A 257 -10.29 -15.13 8.71
C ASP A 257 -9.20 -16.21 8.95
N ASN A 258 -9.32 -16.96 10.03
CA ASN A 258 -8.35 -18.03 10.35
C ASN A 258 -8.35 -19.20 9.36
N ASN A 259 -9.39 -19.33 8.52
CA ASN A 259 -9.47 -20.31 7.44
C ASN A 259 -8.86 -19.79 6.12
N GLY A 260 -8.45 -18.52 6.07
CA GLY A 260 -7.92 -17.87 4.88
C GLY A 260 -9.00 -17.34 3.93
N ASN A 261 -10.25 -17.19 4.37
CA ASN A 261 -11.30 -16.53 3.59
C ASN A 261 -11.30 -15.02 3.82
N LEU A 262 -11.69 -14.25 2.81
CA LEU A 262 -11.87 -12.80 2.95
C LEU A 262 -12.99 -12.49 3.94
N LYS A 263 -12.64 -11.67 4.93
CA LYS A 263 -13.61 -10.99 5.81
C LYS A 263 -14.29 -9.85 5.04
N ASP A 264 -15.40 -9.34 5.56
CA ASP A 264 -16.13 -8.23 4.93
C ASP A 264 -15.24 -7.00 4.71
N ILE A 265 -14.34 -6.69 5.63
CA ILE A 265 -13.38 -5.59 5.46
C ILE A 265 -12.36 -5.87 4.35
N GLY A 266 -11.99 -7.14 4.14
CA GLY A 266 -11.18 -7.60 3.01
C GLY A 266 -11.90 -7.42 1.69
N LYS A 267 -13.18 -7.80 1.63
CA LYS A 267 -14.02 -7.60 0.44
C LYS A 267 -14.19 -6.11 0.12
N ALA A 268 -14.45 -5.27 1.12
CA ALA A 268 -14.54 -3.83 0.96
C ALA A 268 -13.22 -3.20 0.44
N TYR A 269 -12.08 -3.70 0.92
CA TYR A 269 -10.78 -3.20 0.49
C TYR A 269 -10.41 -3.64 -0.93
N PHE A 270 -10.40 -4.95 -1.19
CA PHE A 270 -9.93 -5.52 -2.46
C PHE A 270 -10.93 -5.43 -3.59
N PHE A 271 -12.24 -5.46 -3.31
CA PHE A 271 -13.29 -5.55 -4.33
C PHE A 271 -14.28 -4.38 -4.29
N ALA A 272 -14.02 -3.38 -3.44
CA ALA A 272 -14.90 -2.22 -3.26
C ALA A 272 -16.36 -2.60 -2.93
N GLU A 273 -16.57 -3.75 -2.28
CA GLU A 273 -17.89 -4.14 -1.79
C GLU A 273 -18.37 -3.19 -0.67
N ASN A 274 -19.66 -2.89 -0.66
CA ASN A 274 -20.25 -2.04 0.37
C ASN A 274 -20.18 -2.73 1.74
N LEU A 275 -19.43 -2.14 2.66
CA LEU A 275 -19.35 -2.58 4.04
C LEU A 275 -20.56 -2.04 4.83
N GLN A 276 -21.50 -2.91 5.19
CA GLN A 276 -22.59 -2.56 6.10
C GLN A 276 -22.03 -2.39 7.52
N VAL A 277 -22.35 -1.28 8.19
CA VAL A 277 -21.81 -0.92 9.51
C VAL A 277 -22.91 -0.75 10.53
#